data_AF-A0A5N6R2I7-F1
#
_entry.id   AF-A0A5N6R2I7-F1
#
_cell.length_a   1.000
_cell.length_b   1.000
_cell.length_c   1.000
_cell.angle_alpha   90.00
_cell.angle_beta   90.00
_cell.angle_gamma   90.00
#
_symmetry.space_group_name_H-M   'P 1'
#
loop_
_entity.id
_entity.type
_entity.pdbx_description
1 polymer ?
#
loop_
_entity_poly.entity_id
_entity_poly.type
_entity_poly.pdbx_seq_one_letter_code
_entity_poly.pdbx_strand_id
1 'polypeptide(L)' 'MMVGATRPSKLLDGSSEFVLTYEDKDGDWMLVGDVPWGMFISSVRRLRIMRTSEANGLAPRSEERNGRQRTNPI' A
#
# COMPACT_ATOMS: atom_id res chain seq x y z
N MET A 1 29.15 -14.20 1.25
CA MET A 1 28.39 -12.95 1.04
C MET A 1 27.06 -13.13 1.75
N MET A 2 26.76 -12.32 2.76
CA MET A 2 25.53 -12.46 3.55
C MET A 2 24.31 -12.18 2.66
N VAL A 3 23.52 -13.21 2.38
CA VAL A 3 22.12 -13.02 1.94
C VAL A 3 21.35 -12.65 3.21
N GLY A 4 21.42 -11.37 3.58
CA GLY A 4 20.48 -10.82 4.54
C GLY A 4 19.12 -10.81 3.88
N ALA A 5 18.21 -11.69 4.30
CA ALA A 5 16.81 -11.59 3.93
C ALA A 5 16.29 -10.25 4.44
N THR A 6 16.27 -9.24 3.57
CA THR A 6 15.57 -7.98 3.81
C THR A 6 14.10 -8.36 3.98
N ARG A 7 13.65 -8.51 5.22
CA ARG A 7 12.23 -8.71 5.50
C ARG A 7 11.52 -7.53 4.83
N PRO A 8 10.60 -7.76 3.88
CA PRO A 8 9.86 -6.66 3.28
C PRO A 8 9.23 -5.85 4.42
N SER A 9 9.39 -4.53 4.34
CA SER A 9 8.89 -3.63 5.36
C SER A 9 7.37 -3.80 5.45
N LYS A 10 6.87 -4.23 6.61
CA LYS A 10 5.43 -4.49 6.84
C LYS A 10 4.52 -3.29 6.52
N LEU A 11 5.10 -2.07 6.47
CA LEU A 11 4.40 -0.85 6.08
C LEU A 11 3.92 -0.86 4.62
N LEU A 12 4.50 -1.70 3.77
CA LEU A 12 4.27 -1.70 2.32
C LEU A 12 3.45 -2.92 1.86
N ASP A 13 3.35 -3.96 2.69
CA ASP A 13 2.66 -5.21 2.35
C ASP A 13 1.19 -5.25 2.80
N GLY A 14 0.69 -4.17 3.41
CA GLY A 14 -0.68 -4.06 3.90
C GLY A 14 -0.99 -4.92 5.13
N SER A 15 -0.02 -5.68 5.65
CA SER A 15 -0.18 -6.49 6.88
C SER A 15 0.07 -5.69 8.16
N SER A 16 0.64 -4.49 8.02
CA SER A 16 0.81 -3.54 9.11
C SER A 16 -0.47 -2.76 9.40
N GLU A 17 -0.62 -2.33 10.65
CA GLU A 17 -1.67 -1.39 11.08
C GLU A 17 -1.48 0.01 10.51
N PHE A 18 -0.33 0.28 9.89
CA PHE A 18 0.04 1.55 9.29
C PHE A 18 0.49 1.38 7.84
N VAL A 19 0.09 2.33 7.01
CA VAL A 19 0.50 2.47 5.61
C VAL A 19 1.24 3.80 5.41
N LEU A 20 2.13 3.82 4.40
CA LEU A 20 2.86 4.99 4.00
C LEU A 20 2.28 5.57 2.69
N THR A 21 1.81 6.81 2.77
CA THR A 21 1.32 7.57 1.62
C THR A 21 2.17 8.81 1.38
N TYR A 22 2.05 9.34 0.16
CA TYR A 22 2.68 10.60 -0.20
C TYR A 22 1.71 11.49 -0.98
N GLU A 23 1.85 12.80 -0.79
CA GLU A 23 1.18 13.82 -1.59
C GLU A 23 2.08 14.14 -2.78
N ASP A 24 1.54 14.09 -3.99
CA ASP A 24 2.30 14.43 -5.20
C ASP A 24 2.22 15.92 -5.56
N LYS A 25 2.64 16.28 -6.78
CA LYS A 25 2.66 17.66 -7.26
C LYS A 25 1.27 18.20 -7.64
N ASP A 26 0.31 17.32 -7.86
CA ASP A 26 -1.06 17.66 -8.24
C ASP A 26 -1.96 17.75 -6.98
N GLY A 27 -1.42 17.33 -5.83
CA GLY A 27 -2.09 17.37 -4.52
C GLY A 27 -2.82 16.06 -4.20
N ASP A 28 -2.62 15.04 -5.03
CA ASP A 28 -3.22 13.73 -4.86
C ASP A 28 -2.43 12.90 -3.85
N TRP A 29 -3.16 12.15 -3.03
CA TRP A 29 -2.57 11.19 -2.09
C TRP A 29 -2.39 9.84 -2.76
N MET A 30 -1.16 9.36 -2.82
CA MET A 30 -0.78 8.09 -3.42
C MET A 30 -0.06 7.17 -2.42
N LEU A 31 -0.07 5.87 -2.66
CA LEU A 31 0.71 4.92 -1.86
C LEU A 31 2.18 4.94 -2.29
N VAL A 32 3.08 4.86 -1.31
CA VAL A 32 4.52 4.77 -1.61
C VAL A 32 4.83 3.40 -2.21
N GLY A 33 5.34 3.39 -3.44
CA GLY A 33 5.77 2.20 -4.16
C GLY A 33 5.15 2.01 -5.54
N ASP A 34 4.10 2.77 -5.87
CA ASP A 34 3.37 2.61 -7.14
C ASP A 34 4.11 3.17 -8.38
N VAL A 35 5.02 4.12 -8.17
CA VAL A 35 5.73 4.82 -9.25
C VAL A 35 7.25 4.61 -9.18
N PRO A 36 7.97 4.73 -10.31
CA PRO A 36 9.43 4.68 -10.32
C PRO A 36 10.05 5.72 -9.38
N TRP A 37 11.17 5.35 -8.74
CA TRP A 37 11.86 6.20 -7.75
C TRP A 37 12.18 7.61 -8.26
N GLY A 38 12.60 7.73 -9.53
CA GLY A 38 12.88 9.04 -10.13
C GLY A 38 11.65 9.93 -10.24
N MET A 39 10.49 9.36 -10.57
CA MET A 39 9.22 10.09 -10.61
C MET A 39 8.78 10.48 -9.20
N PHE A 40 8.87 9.55 -8.25
CA PHE A 40 8.55 9.78 -6.84
C PHE A 40 9.32 10.98 -6.28
N ILE A 41 10.65 11.01 -6.42
CA ILE A 41 11.47 12.12 -5.91
C ILE A 41 11.14 13.44 -6.61
N SER A 42 10.73 13.40 -7.88
CA SER A 42 10.37 14.62 -8.63
C SER A 42 8.99 15.19 -8.28
N SER A 43 8.07 14.35 -7.78
CA SER A 43 6.68 14.74 -7.54
C SER A 43 6.31 14.84 -6.06
N VAL A 44 7.03 14.15 -5.16
CA VAL A 44 6.68 14.09 -3.74
C VAL A 44 6.76 15.46 -3.07
N ARG A 45 5.67 15.85 -2.43
CA ARG A 45 5.59 17.07 -1.62
C ARG A 45 5.54 16.78 -0.12
N ARG A 46 4.81 15.74 0.29
CA ARG A 46 4.66 15.35 1.70
C ARG A 46 4.61 13.84 1.85
N LEU A 47 5.10 13.35 2.98
CA LEU A 47 4.95 11.96 3.40
C LEU A 47 4.04 11.88 4.62
N ARG A 48 3.18 10.86 4.65
CA ARG A 48 2.28 10.61 5.76
C ARG A 48 2.25 9.13 6.10
N ILE A 49 2.41 8.83 7.38
CA ILE A 49 2.10 7.52 7.95
C ILE A 49 0.68 7.61 8.51
N MET A 50 -0.20 6.74 8.05
CA MET A 50 -1.60 6.71 8.47
C MET A 50 -1.99 5.28 8.87
N ARG A 51 -3.00 5.13 9.72
CA ARG A 51 -3.51 3.80 10.04
C ARG A 51 -4.17 3.20 8.80
N THR A 52 -4.01 1.91 8.57
CA THR A 52 -4.62 1.20 7.44
C THR A 52 -6.14 1.39 7.40
N SER A 53 -6.79 1.47 8.57
CA SER A 53 -8.22 1.78 8.71
C SER A 53 -8.63 3.17 8.20
N GLU A 54 -7.72 4.14 8.17
CA GLU A 54 -7.94 5.50 7.68
C GLU A 54 -7.65 5.63 6.17
N ALA A 55 -6.94 4.65 5.60
CA ALA A 55 -6.45 4.65 4.22
C ALA A 55 -7.35 3.91 3.22
N ASN A 56 -8.54 3.47 3.64
CA ASN A 56 -9.44 2.60 2.87
C ASN A 56 -9.85 3.12 1.47
N GLY A 57 -9.64 4.40 1.15
CA GLY A 57 -9.91 5.01 -0.16
C GLY A 57 -8.67 5.27 -1.03
N LEU A 58 -7.46 5.00 -0.52
CA LEU A 58 -6.19 5.32 -1.20
C LEU A 58 -5.48 4.09 -1.78
N ALA A 59 -5.94 2.89 -1.44
CA ALA A 59 -5.34 1.65 -1.93
C ALA A 59 -6.16 1.06 -3.09
N PRO A 60 -5.51 0.51 -4.13
CA PRO A 60 -6.20 -0.41 -5.01
C PRO A 60 -6.64 -1.60 -4.14
N ARG A 61 -7.95 -1.84 -4.08
CA ARG A 61 -8.51 -3.07 -3.53
C ARG A 61 -7.81 -4.22 -4.24
N SER A 62 -6.87 -4.86 -3.55
CA SER A 62 -6.51 -6.21 -3.89
C SER A 62 -7.74 -7.03 -3.52
N GLU A 63 -8.60 -7.28 -4.50
CA GLU A 63 -9.61 -8.31 -4.41
C GLU A 63 -8.87 -9.62 -4.11
N GLU A 64 -8.99 -10.13 -2.89
CA GLU A 64 -8.79 -11.56 -2.67
C GLU A 64 -9.93 -12.27 -3.40
N ARG A 65 -9.72 -12.53 -4.69
CA ARG A 65 -10.47 -13.54 -5.44
C ARG A 65 -10.08 -14.91 -4.87
N ASN A 66 -10.64 -15.29 -3.73
CA ASN A 66 -10.61 -16.67 -3.29
C ASN A 66 -11.95 -17.10 -2.69
N GLY A 67 -12.53 -18.15 -3.27
CA GLY A 67 -13.65 -18.88 -2.69
C GLY A 67 -15.04 -18.47 -3.19
N ARG A 68 -15.44 -19.02 -4.34
CA ARG A 68 -16.83 -19.11 -4.79
C ARG A 68 -17.78 -19.45 -3.63
N GLN A 69 -18.90 -18.73 -3.57
CA GLN A 69 -20.15 -19.19 -2.97
C GLN A 69 -20.40 -20.66 -3.31
N ARG A 70 -20.53 -21.51 -2.30
CA ARG A 70 -21.49 -22.62 -2.32
C ARG A 70 -22.20 -22.66 -0.97
N THR A 71 -23.32 -21.96 -0.94
CA THR A 71 -24.42 -22.21 -0.01
C THR A 71 -24.84 -23.68 -0.14
N ASN A 72 -24.83 -24.42 0.97
CA ASN A 72 -25.65 -25.63 1.08
C ASN A 72 -26.85 -25.28 1.96
N PRO A 73 -28.09 -25.41 1.47
CA PRO A 73 -29.26 -25.50 2.35
C PRO A 73 -29.26 -26.85 3.08
N ILE A 74 -29.89 -26.86 4.26
CA ILE A 74 -30.19 -28.03 5.10
C ILE A 74 -31.22 -28.91 4.40
#